data_AF-A0A3R5V218-F1
#
_entry.id   AF-A0A3R5V218-F1
#
_cell.length_a   1.000
_cell.length_b   1.000
_cell.length_c   1.000
_cell.angle_alpha   90.00
_cell.angle_beta   90.00
_cell.angle_gamma   90.00
#
_symmetry.space_group_name_H-M   'P 1'
#
loop_
_entity.id
_entity.type
_entity.pdbx_description
1 polymer ?
#
loop_
_entity_poly.entity_id
_entity_poly.type
_entity_poly.pdbx_seq_one_letter_code
_entity_poly.pdbx_strand_id
1 'polypeptide(L)' 'MTLTKYNDFKNLNDNELDELILKLKKELLFLRIQKVNFSSLQPHLFRHTKHHLAQLLTYKRQKLNTSKNLRKIRKNKILK' A
#
# COMPACT_ATOMS: atom_id res chain seq x y z
N MET A 1 -10.32 -12.51 -9.70
CA MET A 1 -8.95 -12.27 -9.17
C MET A 1 -8.95 -12.58 -7.69
N THR A 2 -7.97 -13.35 -7.21
CA THR A 2 -7.82 -13.72 -5.80
C THR A 2 -7.58 -12.45 -4.96
N LEU A 3 -8.20 -12.36 -3.78
CA LEU A 3 -7.93 -11.27 -2.84
C LEU A 3 -6.46 -11.35 -2.39
N THR A 4 -5.70 -10.28 -2.59
CA THR A 4 -4.32 -10.16 -2.08
C THR A 4 -4.32 -10.31 -0.57
N LYS A 5 -3.57 -11.29 -0.06
CA LYS A 5 -3.52 -11.58 1.37
C LYS A 5 -2.49 -10.67 2.01
N TYR A 6 -2.79 -10.18 3.21
CA TYR A 6 -1.89 -9.28 3.93
C TYR A 6 -0.49 -9.87 4.16
N ASN A 7 -0.38 -11.20 4.26
CA ASN A 7 0.89 -11.89 4.43
C ASN A 7 1.84 -11.76 3.24
N ASP A 8 1.31 -11.49 2.04
CA ASP A 8 2.13 -11.36 0.83
C ASP A 8 3.06 -10.12 0.90
N PHE A 9 2.71 -9.13 1.72
CA PHE A 9 3.46 -7.87 1.86
C PHE A 9 4.65 -7.97 2.82
N LYS A 10 4.71 -9.02 3.65
CA LYS A 10 5.70 -9.12 4.73
C LYS A 10 7.12 -9.36 4.21
N ASN A 11 7.24 -9.90 2.99
CA ASN A 11 8.51 -10.24 2.35
C ASN A 11 9.03 -9.15 1.39
N LEU A 12 8.28 -8.07 1.17
CA LEU A 12 8.66 -7.01 0.23
C LEU A 12 9.75 -6.10 0.80
N ASN A 13 10.71 -5.74 -0.06
CA ASN A 13 11.68 -4.69 0.24
C ASN A 13 11.05 -3.29 0.18
N ASP A 14 11.69 -2.28 0.80
CA ASP A 14 11.16 -0.90 0.83
C ASP A 14 11.01 -0.29 -0.57
N ASN A 15 11.96 -0.58 -1.47
CA ASN A 15 11.92 -0.09 -2.85
C ASN A 15 10.78 -0.75 -3.64
N GLU A 16 10.64 -2.07 -3.53
CA GLU A 16 9.58 -2.84 -4.20
C GLU A 16 8.19 -2.39 -3.73
N LEU A 17 8.05 -2.11 -2.43
CA LEU A 17 6.83 -1.56 -1.85
C LEU A 17 6.44 -0.23 -2.50
N ASP A 18 7.41 0.65 -2.72
CA ASP A 18 7.16 1.97 -3.32
C ASP A 18 6.86 1.88 -4.83
N GLU A 19 7.52 0.98 -5.55
CA GLU A 19 7.21 0.66 -6.94
C GLU A 19 5.79 0.10 -7.10
N LEU A 20 5.39 -0.83 -6.25
CA LEU A 20 4.03 -1.38 -6.22
C LEU A 20 2.98 -0.31 -5.94
N ILE A 21 3.23 0.59 -4.99
CA ILE A 21 2.33 1.72 -4.71
C ILE A 21 2.20 2.62 -5.95
N LEU A 22 3.30 2.91 -6.63
CA LEU A 22 3.28 3.73 -7.84
C LEU A 22 2.50 3.05 -8.97
N LYS A 23 2.70 1.75 -9.17
CA LYS A 23 1.98 0.94 -10.15
C LYS A 23 0.47 0.98 -9.91
N LEU A 24 0.02 0.71 -8.68
CA LEU A 24 -1.41 0.72 -8.33
C LEU A 24 -2.06 2.09 -8.49
N LYS A 25 -1.32 3.18 -8.20
CA LYS A 25 -1.81 4.54 -8.45
C LYS A 25 -2.04 4.80 -9.94
N LYS A 26 -1.12 4.35 -10.80
CA LYS A 26 -1.27 4.46 -12.26
C LYS A 26 -2.44 3.62 -12.77
N GLU A 27 -2.59 2.38 -12.29
CA GLU A 27 -3.72 1.52 -12.63
C GLU A 27 -5.06 2.16 -12.21
N LEU A 28 -5.14 2.73 -11.01
CA LEU A 28 -6.35 3.42 -10.55
C LEU A 28 -6.69 4.64 -11.41
N LEU A 29 -5.68 5.39 -11.87
CA LEU A 29 -5.87 6.50 -12.81
C LEU A 29 -6.41 6.00 -14.15
N PHE A 30 -5.82 4.94 -14.70
CA PHE A 30 -6.25 4.34 -15.95
C PHE A 30 -7.70 3.84 -15.87
N LEU A 31 -8.07 3.15 -14.78
CA LEU A 31 -9.46 2.72 -14.53
C LEU A 31 -10.44 3.91 -14.46
N ARG A 32 -10.02 5.05 -13.89
CA ARG A 32 -10.86 6.28 -13.89
C ARG A 32 -11.05 6.85 -15.28
N ILE A 33 -10.00 6.86 -16.10
CA ILE A 33 -10.09 7.32 -17.49
C ILE A 33 -11.01 6.40 -18.30
N GLN A 34 -10.84 5.08 -18.15
CA GLN A 34 -11.72 4.10 -18.80
C GLN A 34 -13.18 4.25 -18.37
N LYS A 35 -13.44 4.62 -17.12
CA LYS A 35 -14.80 4.89 -16.63
C LYS A 35 -15.51 6.02 -17.34
N VAL A 36 -14.76 7.02 -17.77
CA VAL A 36 -15.30 8.13 -18.53
C VAL A 36 -15.48 7.74 -20.00
N ASN A 37 -14.55 6.96 -20.56
CA ASN A 37 -14.52 6.68 -22.00
C ASN A 37 -15.37 5.47 -22.45
N PHE A 38 -15.64 4.47 -21.59
CA PHE A 38 -16.31 3.22 -22.00
C PHE A 38 -17.31 2.72 -20.94
N SER A 39 -18.52 2.35 -21.37
CA SER A 39 -19.63 1.92 -20.49
C SER A 39 -19.42 0.55 -19.81
N SER A 40 -18.49 -0.26 -20.29
CA SER A 40 -18.20 -1.59 -19.72
C SER A 40 -17.17 -1.50 -18.59
N LEU A 41 -17.60 -1.02 -17.42
CA LEU A 41 -16.73 -1.03 -16.24
C LEU A 41 -16.76 -2.36 -15.53
N GLN A 42 -15.58 -2.86 -15.13
CA GLN A 42 -15.45 -3.95 -14.18
C GLN A 42 -15.35 -3.36 -12.76
N PRO A 43 -16.46 -3.30 -11.97
CA PRO A 43 -16.47 -2.57 -10.71
C PRO A 43 -15.56 -3.21 -9.66
N HIS A 44 -15.36 -4.52 -9.77
CA HIS A 44 -14.49 -5.28 -8.91
C HIS A 44 -13.02 -4.84 -9.06
N LEU A 45 -12.54 -4.51 -10.26
CA LEU A 45 -11.17 -4.00 -10.46
C LEU A 45 -10.93 -2.72 -9.66
N PHE A 46 -11.90 -1.81 -9.65
CA PHE A 46 -11.83 -0.58 -8.85
C PHE A 46 -11.75 -0.87 -7.34
N ARG A 47 -12.59 -1.79 -6.87
CA ARG A 47 -12.62 -2.19 -5.46
C ARG A 47 -11.30 -2.83 -5.06
N HIS A 48 -10.79 -3.77 -5.86
CA HIS A 48 -9.55 -4.50 -5.57
C HIS A 48 -8.32 -3.59 -5.60
N THR A 49 -8.15 -2.77 -6.65
CA THR A 49 -7.01 -1.83 -6.75
C THR A 49 -6.99 -0.83 -5.59
N LYS A 50 -8.16 -0.27 -5.22
CA LYS A 50 -8.27 0.63 -4.07
C LYS A 50 -7.95 -0.08 -2.75
N HIS A 51 -8.49 -1.29 -2.56
CA HIS A 51 -8.24 -2.08 -1.35
C HIS A 51 -6.76 -2.43 -1.21
N HIS A 52 -6.14 -2.90 -2.29
CA HIS A 52 -4.73 -3.26 -2.34
C HIS A 52 -3.83 -2.06 -2.04
N LEU A 53 -4.11 -0.89 -2.64
CA LEU A 53 -3.38 0.35 -2.35
C LEU A 53 -3.50 0.74 -0.87
N ALA A 54 -4.68 0.61 -0.26
CA ALA A 54 -4.89 0.91 1.15
C ALA A 54 -4.11 -0.05 2.08
N GLN A 55 -4.02 -1.33 1.73
CA GLN A 55 -3.21 -2.31 2.47
C GLN A 55 -1.73 -1.92 2.45
N LEU A 56 -1.17 -1.60 1.28
CA LEU A 56 0.25 -1.21 1.15
C LEU A 56 0.57 0.07 1.92
N LEU A 57 -0.30 1.08 1.86
CA LEU A 57 -0.11 2.33 2.60
C LEU A 57 -0.18 2.11 4.12
N THR A 58 -1.09 1.25 4.58
CA THR A 58 -1.18 0.86 5.99
C THR A 58 0.10 0.18 6.46
N TYR A 59 0.60 -0.78 5.67
CA TYR A 59 1.85 -1.49 5.98
C TYR A 59 3.05 -0.53 6.05
N LYS A 60 3.21 0.35 5.06
CA LYS A 60 4.25 1.39 5.06
C LYS A 60 4.20 2.26 6.31
N ARG A 61 2.99 2.67 6.73
CA ARG A 61 2.80 3.47 7.94
C ARG A 61 3.17 2.70 9.21
N GLN A 62 2.80 1.42 9.31
CA GLN A 62 3.19 0.57 10.43
C GLN A 62 4.71 0.44 10.54
N LYS A 63 5.41 0.17 9.43
CA LYS A 63 6.89 0.08 9.39
C LYS A 63 7.56 1.37 9.89
N LEU A 64 7.06 2.53 9.46
CA LEU A 64 7.55 3.83 9.93
C LEU A 64 7.31 4.03 11.44
N ASN A 65 6.13 3.66 11.94
CA ASN A 65 5.81 3.80 13.37
C ASN A 65 6.70 2.88 14.24
N THR A 66 6.96 1.65 13.79
CA THR A 66 7.90 0.73 14.46
C THR A 66 9.30 1.34 14.56
N SER A 67 9.83 1.90 13.46
CA SER A 67 11.12 2.62 13.47
C SER A 67 11.13 3.80 14.46
N LYS A 68 10.04 4.57 14.53
CA LYS A 68 9.92 5.70 15.47
C LYS A 68 9.87 5.24 16.93
N ASN A 69 9.14 4.16 17.22
CA ASN A 69 9.06 3.59 18.56
C ASN A 69 10.43 3.08 19.03
N LEU A 70 11.18 2.40 18.16
CA LEU A 70 12.56 1.99 18.43
C LEU A 70 13.46 3.19 18.77
N ARG A 71 13.31 4.32 18.06
CA ARG A 71 14.04 5.57 18.35
C ARG A 71 13.66 6.15 19.72
N LYS A 72 12.37 6.15 20.08
CA LYS A 72 11.91 6.59 21.41
C LYS A 72 12.48 5.72 22.54
N ILE A 73 12.45 4.40 22.39
CA ILE A 73 12.99 3.45 23.38
C ILE A 73 14.48 3.70 23.60
N ARG A 74 15.26 3.88 22.52
CA ARG A 74 16.70 4.20 22.61
C ARG A 74 16.94 5.52 23.34
N LYS A 75 16.22 6.59 23.03
CA LYS A 75 16.35 7.89 23.72
C LYS A 75 16.08 7.77 25.22
N ASN A 76 15.02 7.08 25.60
CA ASN A 76 14.68 6.89 27.02
C ASN A 76 15.71 6.04 27.79
N LYS A 77 16.46 5.17 27.09
CA LYS A 77 17.54 4.36 27.68
C LYS A 77 18.84 5.14 27.88
N ILE A 78 19.06 6.22 27.11
CA ILE A 78 20.25 7.08 27.21
C ILE A 78 20.08 8.16 28.30
N LEU A 79 18.83 8.50 28.63
CA LEU A 79 18.47 9.51 29.65
C LEU A 79 18.33 8.93 31.07
N LYS A 80 18.68 7.66 31.27
CA LYS A 80 18.79 6.99 32.57
C LYS A 80 20.24 6.66 32.83
#